data_AF-A0AAV0J122-F1
#
_entry.id   AF-A0AAV0J122-F1
#
_cell.length_a   1.000
_cell.length_b   1.000
_cell.length_c   1.000
_cell.angle_alpha   90.00
_cell.angle_beta   90.00
_cell.angle_gamma   90.00
#
_symmetry.space_group_name_H-M   'P 1'
#
loop_
_entity.id
_entity.type
_entity.pdbx_description
1 polymer ?
#
loop_
_entity_poly.entity_id
_entity_poly.type
_entity_poly.pdbx_seq_one_letter_code
_entity_poly.pdbx_strand_id
1 'polypeptide(L)'
;ISKRGLRHVHILVWLADTNKPKDIADTDKIISSEIPDPSIDPVGYEAITRFMMHGPCGESNNTLSCMKDGRFSKHFPKAFASETTYDQFGYIVYKRRDTGINVEKGGTKLDNRYVVPYNRDLLVWL
;
A
#
# COMPACT_ATOMS: atom_id res chain seq x y z
N ILE A 1 -6.57 3.24 29.46
CA ILE A 1 -6.14 3.67 28.12
C ILE A 1 -6.01 2.42 27.24
N SER A 2 -7.01 2.15 26.39
CA SER A 2 -6.94 1.08 25.39
C SER A 2 -6.21 1.65 24.17
N LYS A 3 -4.98 1.19 23.90
CA LYS A 3 -4.32 1.44 22.62
C LYS A 3 -5.06 0.60 21.59
N ARG A 4 -6.05 1.20 20.91
CA ARG A 4 -6.85 0.60 19.83
C ARG A 4 -6.03 0.38 18.54
N GLY A 5 -4.77 -0.04 18.67
CA GLY A 5 -3.96 -0.45 17.53
C GLY A 5 -4.34 -1.87 17.16
N LEU A 6 -4.60 -2.13 15.88
CA LEU A 6 -4.60 -3.48 15.34
C LEU A 6 -3.32 -4.20 15.80
N ARG A 7 -3.41 -5.50 16.09
CA ARG A 7 -2.20 -6.31 16.35
C ARG A 7 -1.31 -6.15 15.12
N HIS A 8 -0.18 -5.48 15.30
CA HIS A 8 0.81 -5.28 14.24
C HIS A 8 2.09 -5.99 14.66
N VAL A 9 2.80 -6.50 13.67
CA VAL A 9 4.07 -7.18 13.86
C VAL A 9 5.08 -6.51 12.93
N HIS A 10 6.30 -6.34 13.43
CA HIS A 10 7.44 -5.94 12.61
C HIS A 10 8.18 -7.21 12.19
N ILE A 11 8.09 -7.58 10.92
CA ILE A 11 8.75 -8.75 10.35
C ILE A 11 9.91 -8.25 9.46
N LEU A 12 11.12 -8.69 9.77
CA LEU A 12 12.30 -8.48 8.93
C LEU A 12 12.58 -9.78 8.18
N VAL A 13 12.68 -9.70 6.85
CA VAL A 13 12.97 -10.83 5.99
C VAL A 13 14.30 -10.56 5.27
N TRP A 14 15.26 -11.49 5.41
CA TRP A 14 16.51 -11.46 4.66
C TRP A 14 16.42 -12.47 3.52
N LEU A 15 16.57 -11.99 2.30
CA LEU A 15 16.59 -12.83 1.11
C LEU A 15 18.02 -13.28 0.81
N ALA A 16 18.18 -14.52 0.34
CA ALA A 16 19.44 -15.00 -0.23
C ALA A 16 19.87 -14.11 -1.40
N ASP A 17 21.17 -13.98 -1.65
CA ASP A 17 21.72 -13.06 -2.67
C ASP A 17 21.15 -13.31 -4.08
N THR A 18 20.86 -14.56 -4.40
CA THR A 18 20.23 -14.95 -5.68
C THR A 18 18.77 -14.50 -5.81
N ASN A 19 18.10 -14.19 -4.70
CA ASN A 19 16.69 -13.80 -4.63
C ASN A 19 16.49 -12.30 -4.29
N LYS A 20 17.56 -11.55 -4.03
CA LYS A 20 17.45 -10.10 -3.82
C LYS A 20 17.02 -9.42 -5.13
N PRO A 21 16.06 -8.49 -5.10
CA PRO A 21 15.71 -7.72 -6.28
C PRO A 21 16.92 -6.90 -6.72
N LYS A 22 17.31 -7.02 -7.99
CA LYS A 22 18.49 -6.34 -8.55
C LYS A 22 18.13 -5.07 -9.29
N ASP A 23 16.88 -4.98 -9.73
CA ASP A 23 16.33 -3.86 -10.46
C ASP A 23 14.86 -3.59 -10.09
N ILE A 24 14.28 -2.60 -10.76
CA ILE A 24 12.90 -2.19 -10.60
C ILE A 24 11.93 -3.31 -11.00
N ALA A 25 12.24 -4.05 -12.07
CA ALA A 25 11.37 -5.12 -12.56
C ALA A 25 11.30 -6.27 -11.55
N ASP A 26 12.41 -6.60 -10.88
CA ASP A 26 12.42 -7.55 -9.77
C ASP A 26 11.65 -7.02 -8.56
N THR A 27 11.77 -5.73 -8.26
CA THR A 27 11.00 -5.10 -7.18
C THR A 27 9.50 -5.23 -7.42
N ASP A 28 9.04 -4.96 -8.64
CA ASP A 28 7.63 -5.07 -9.05
C ASP A 28 7.07 -6.49 -8.98
N LYS A 29 7.93 -7.53 -9.04
CA LYS A 29 7.51 -8.92 -8.84
C LYS A 29 7.21 -9.25 -7.38
N ILE A 30 7.79 -8.50 -6.44
CA ILE A 30 7.78 -8.80 -5.01
C ILE A 30 6.89 -7.82 -4.25
N ILE A 31 6.85 -6.56 -4.68
CA ILE A 31 6.11 -5.48 -4.03
C ILE A 31 5.14 -4.87 -5.04
N SER A 32 3.88 -4.72 -4.62
CA SER A 32 2.84 -4.02 -5.37
C SER A 32 2.25 -2.89 -4.53
N SER A 33 1.68 -1.91 -5.21
CA SER A 33 0.84 -0.86 -4.62
C SER A 33 -0.49 -0.70 -5.38
N GLU A 34 -0.96 -1.78 -6.00
CA GLU A 34 -2.20 -1.81 -6.79
C GLU A 34 -3.23 -2.72 -6.11
N ILE A 35 -4.53 -2.41 -6.25
CA ILE A 35 -5.62 -3.28 -5.85
C ILE A 35 -5.70 -4.41 -6.89
N PRO A 36 -5.61 -5.69 -6.49
CA PRO A 36 -5.76 -6.81 -7.42
C PRO A 36 -7.14 -6.81 -8.08
N ASP A 37 -7.24 -7.32 -9.31
CA ASP A 37 -8.54 -7.56 -9.92
C ASP A 37 -9.26 -8.69 -9.17
N PRO A 38 -10.46 -8.47 -8.61
CA PRO A 38 -11.18 -9.49 -7.84
C PRO A 38 -11.60 -10.69 -8.69
N SER A 39 -11.69 -10.56 -10.01
CA SER A 39 -11.96 -11.69 -10.92
C SER A 39 -10.73 -12.58 -11.16
N ILE A 40 -9.51 -12.05 -10.91
CA ILE A 40 -8.24 -12.74 -11.17
C ILE A 40 -7.61 -13.24 -9.85
N ASP A 41 -7.54 -12.40 -8.82
CA ASP A 41 -7.01 -12.74 -7.49
C ASP A 41 -7.97 -12.28 -6.39
N PRO A 42 -9.11 -12.99 -6.19
CA PRO A 42 -10.09 -12.63 -5.17
C PRO A 42 -9.53 -12.67 -3.74
N VAL A 43 -8.61 -13.60 -3.46
CA VAL A 43 -7.96 -13.74 -2.14
C VAL A 43 -7.04 -12.55 -1.87
N GLY A 44 -6.21 -12.18 -2.84
CA GLY A 44 -5.38 -10.98 -2.76
C GLY A 44 -6.23 -9.72 -2.64
N TYR A 45 -7.29 -9.59 -3.43
CA TYR A 45 -8.24 -8.48 -3.32
C TYR A 45 -8.79 -8.36 -1.90
N GLU A 46 -9.34 -9.43 -1.31
CA GLU A 46 -9.87 -9.42 0.05
C GLU A 46 -8.81 -8.98 1.08
N ALA A 47 -7.62 -9.58 1.04
CA ALA A 47 -6.54 -9.25 1.97
C ALA A 47 -6.09 -7.78 1.84
N ILE A 48 -5.91 -7.30 0.62
CA ILE A 48 -5.43 -5.93 0.34
C ILE A 48 -6.46 -4.88 0.71
N THR A 49 -7.70 -5.07 0.28
CA THR A 49 -8.79 -4.15 0.62
C THR A 49 -8.97 -4.04 2.13
N ARG A 50 -8.79 -5.15 2.86
CA ARG A 50 -8.93 -5.17 4.32
C ARG A 50 -7.74 -4.52 5.03
N PHE A 51 -6.51 -4.94 4.71
CA PHE A 51 -5.33 -4.67 5.54
C PHE A 51 -4.38 -3.62 4.95
N MET A 52 -4.30 -3.50 3.62
CA MET A 52 -3.30 -2.67 2.95
C MET A 52 -3.88 -1.40 2.32
N MET A 53 -5.15 -1.07 2.58
CA MET A 53 -5.70 0.23 2.22
C MET A 53 -5.42 1.24 3.32
N HIS A 54 -4.71 2.32 2.97
CA HIS A 54 -4.70 3.50 3.80
C HIS A 54 -6.13 4.04 3.88
N GLY A 55 -6.64 4.21 5.10
CA GLY A 55 -7.98 4.77 5.29
C GLY A 55 -8.08 6.21 4.77
N PRO A 56 -9.30 6.70 4.52
CA PRO A 56 -9.48 8.11 4.22
C PRO A 56 -8.96 8.93 5.40
N CYS A 57 -7.98 9.79 5.14
CA CYS A 57 -7.34 10.64 6.13
C CYS A 57 -7.21 12.06 5.59
N GLY A 58 -6.91 13.02 6.47
CA GLY A 58 -6.86 14.43 6.09
C GLY A 58 -8.12 15.19 6.47
N GLU A 59 -8.59 16.04 5.56
CA GLU A 59 -9.83 16.81 5.76
C GLU A 59 -11.03 15.90 6.02
N SER A 60 -11.06 14.72 5.38
CA SER A 60 -12.11 13.72 5.60
C SER A 60 -12.04 13.06 6.99
N ASN A 61 -10.87 13.03 7.63
CA ASN A 61 -10.70 12.52 8.99
C ASN A 61 -9.36 12.97 9.61
N ASN A 62 -9.39 14.08 10.35
CA ASN A 62 -8.18 14.69 10.94
C ASN A 62 -7.75 14.05 12.28
N THR A 63 -8.46 13.00 12.73
CA THR A 63 -8.21 12.35 14.03
C THR A 63 -7.28 11.13 13.93
N LEU A 64 -6.89 10.75 12.71
CA LEU A 64 -6.07 9.57 12.46
C LEU A 64 -4.60 9.83 12.76
N SER A 65 -3.89 8.78 13.19
CA SER A 65 -2.46 8.83 13.56
C SER A 65 -1.52 9.24 12.42
N CYS A 66 -1.97 9.21 11.18
CA CYS A 66 -1.23 9.70 10.02
C CYS A 66 -1.26 11.23 9.87
N MET A 67 -2.12 11.93 10.61
CA MET A 67 -2.10 13.39 10.72
C MET A 67 -1.15 13.81 11.83
N LYS A 68 -0.13 14.60 11.49
CA LYS A 68 0.83 15.16 12.44
C LYS A 68 0.88 16.66 12.24
N ASP A 69 0.57 17.42 13.29
CA ASP A 69 0.56 18.89 13.28
C ASP A 69 -0.32 19.48 12.16
N GLY A 70 -1.48 18.85 11.89
CA GLY A 70 -2.40 19.24 10.81
C GLY A 70 -1.91 18.93 9.39
N ARG A 71 -0.77 18.22 9.25
CA ARG A 71 -0.19 17.81 7.96
C ARG A 71 -0.19 16.30 7.81
N PHE A 72 -0.32 15.84 6.57
CA PHE A 72 -0.22 14.43 6.22
C PHE A 72 1.22 13.95 6.41
N SER A 73 1.48 13.08 7.39
CA SER A 73 2.82 12.53 7.63
C SER A 73 3.23 11.44 6.62
N LYS A 74 2.26 10.87 5.90
CA LYS A 74 2.47 9.75 4.95
C LYS A 74 2.14 10.10 3.50
N HIS A 75 1.63 11.32 3.25
CA HIS A 75 1.34 11.87 1.93
C HIS A 75 0.44 10.95 1.08
N PHE A 76 -0.69 10.51 1.66
CA PHE A 76 -1.77 9.85 0.93
C PHE A 76 -2.89 10.87 0.61
N PRO A 77 -3.60 10.74 -0.52
CA PRO A 77 -3.34 9.79 -1.61
C PRO A 77 -2.00 10.05 -2.32
N LYS A 78 -1.33 8.97 -2.76
CA LYS A 78 -0.14 9.08 -3.61
C LYS A 78 -0.53 9.52 -5.03
N ALA A 79 0.41 10.02 -5.81
CA ALA A 79 0.17 10.21 -7.24
C ALA A 79 0.04 8.84 -7.94
N PHE A 80 -0.71 8.80 -9.03
CA PHE A 80 -0.63 7.67 -9.95
C PHE A 80 0.76 7.62 -10.60
N ALA A 81 1.22 6.41 -10.91
CA ALA A 81 2.48 6.15 -11.57
C ALA A 81 2.31 4.91 -12.46
N SER A 82 2.64 5.03 -13.75
CA SER A 82 2.52 3.92 -14.71
C SER A 82 3.53 2.81 -14.47
N GLU A 83 4.65 3.14 -13.84
CA GLU A 83 5.77 2.25 -13.55
C GLU A 83 6.43 2.61 -12.22
N THR A 84 7.22 1.70 -11.68
CA THR A 84 8.04 1.98 -10.50
C THR A 84 9.29 2.74 -10.93
N THR A 85 9.65 3.81 -10.22
CA THR A 85 10.82 4.65 -10.51
C THR A 85 11.56 5.05 -9.24
N TYR A 86 12.68 5.76 -9.39
CA TYR A 86 13.33 6.47 -8.29
C TYR A 86 13.03 7.96 -8.41
N ASP A 87 12.74 8.62 -7.29
CA ASP A 87 12.65 10.08 -7.24
C ASP A 87 14.03 10.75 -7.25
N GLN A 88 14.05 12.08 -7.26
CA GLN A 88 15.28 12.88 -7.25
C GLN A 88 16.19 12.66 -6.03
N PHE A 89 15.70 12.00 -4.99
CA PHE A 89 16.43 11.66 -3.77
C PHE A 89 16.79 10.17 -3.69
N GLY A 90 16.49 9.39 -4.74
CA GLY A 90 16.76 7.96 -4.79
C GLY A 90 15.74 7.09 -4.05
N TYR A 91 14.59 7.64 -3.64
CA TYR A 91 13.52 6.83 -3.05
C TYR A 91 12.66 6.18 -4.12
N ILE A 92 12.20 4.96 -3.85
CA ILE A 92 11.32 4.23 -4.77
C ILE A 92 9.92 4.86 -4.77
N VAL A 93 9.45 5.21 -5.96
CA VAL A 93 8.06 5.54 -6.27
C VAL A 93 7.44 4.31 -6.92
N TYR A 94 6.62 3.57 -6.17
CA TYR A 94 5.98 2.35 -6.67
C TYR A 94 4.91 2.65 -7.71
N LYS A 95 4.81 1.76 -8.70
CA LYS A 95 3.74 1.70 -9.70
C LYS A 95 2.36 1.69 -9.04
N ARG A 96 1.49 2.60 -9.51
CA ARG A 96 0.11 2.81 -9.09
C ARG A 96 -0.68 3.25 -10.31
N ARG A 97 -1.14 2.34 -11.15
CA ARG A 97 -1.93 2.72 -12.33
C ARG A 97 -3.34 3.08 -11.91
N ASP A 98 -4.01 3.91 -12.71
CA ASP A 98 -5.45 4.04 -12.62
C ASP A 98 -6.10 2.85 -13.34
N THR A 99 -6.53 1.85 -12.58
CA THR A 99 -7.17 0.64 -13.10
C THR A 99 -8.70 0.74 -13.07
N GLY A 100 -9.26 1.84 -12.56
CA GLY A 100 -10.70 1.99 -12.33
C GLY A 100 -11.26 1.18 -11.14
N ILE A 101 -10.47 0.29 -10.52
CA ILE A 101 -10.89 -0.48 -9.35
C ILE A 101 -10.91 0.42 -8.11
N ASN A 102 -12.03 0.37 -7.37
CA ASN A 102 -12.25 1.18 -6.18
C ASN A 102 -12.78 0.33 -5.02
N VAL A 103 -12.41 0.72 -3.81
CA VAL A 103 -12.86 0.11 -2.56
C VAL A 103 -13.56 1.17 -1.73
N GLU A 104 -14.76 0.88 -1.24
CA GLU A 104 -15.48 1.82 -0.38
C GLU A 104 -15.09 1.60 1.09
N LYS A 105 -14.61 2.66 1.76
CA LYS A 105 -14.36 2.67 3.20
C LYS A 105 -14.92 3.95 3.82
N GLY A 106 -15.89 3.81 4.73
CA GLY A 106 -16.49 4.94 5.44
C GLY A 106 -17.19 5.94 4.51
N GLY A 107 -17.78 5.46 3.41
CA GLY A 107 -18.43 6.30 2.38
C GLY A 107 -17.47 6.94 1.37
N THR A 108 -16.16 6.72 1.50
CA THR A 108 -15.16 7.22 0.54
C THR A 108 -14.70 6.09 -0.39
N LYS A 109 -14.66 6.37 -1.69
CA LYS A 109 -14.06 5.48 -2.69
C LYS A 109 -12.55 5.68 -2.73
N LEU A 110 -11.81 4.59 -2.55
CA LEU A 110 -10.36 4.55 -2.51
C LEU A 110 -9.83 3.69 -3.66
N ASP A 111 -8.88 4.24 -4.41
CA ASP A 111 -8.20 3.58 -5.52
C ASP A 111 -6.74 3.23 -5.17
N ASN A 112 -5.94 2.87 -6.17
CA ASN A 112 -4.53 2.50 -6.04
C ASN A 112 -3.66 3.58 -5.38
N ARG A 113 -4.11 4.85 -5.32
CA ARG A 113 -3.39 5.92 -4.63
C ARG A 113 -3.39 5.75 -3.11
N TYR A 114 -4.31 4.96 -2.57
CA TYR A 114 -4.46 4.70 -1.14
C TYR A 114 -3.82 3.39 -0.69
N VAL A 115 -3.35 2.55 -1.61
CA VAL A 115 -2.73 1.26 -1.25
C VAL A 115 -1.38 1.50 -0.56
N VAL A 116 -1.15 0.88 0.59
CA VAL A 116 0.16 0.78 1.22
C VAL A 116 0.94 -0.32 0.50
N PRO A 117 2.19 -0.09 0.08
CA PRO A 117 2.97 -1.12 -0.62
C PRO A 117 3.02 -2.44 0.15
N TYR A 118 2.88 -3.55 -0.55
CA TYR A 118 2.72 -4.87 0.05
C TYR A 118 3.41 -5.95 -0.76
N ASN A 119 3.81 -7.03 -0.09
CA ASN A 119 4.11 -8.30 -0.74
C ASN A 119 2.85 -9.17 -0.69
N ARG A 120 2.34 -9.58 -1.86
CA ARG A 120 1.09 -10.34 -1.94
C ARG A 120 1.18 -11.62 -1.11
N ASP A 121 2.22 -12.41 -1.36
CA ASP A 121 2.33 -13.73 -0.75
C ASP A 121 2.48 -13.62 0.76
N LEU A 122 3.37 -12.79 1.27
CA LEU A 122 3.52 -12.61 2.72
C LEU A 122 2.22 -12.13 3.39
N LEU A 123 1.36 -11.41 2.67
CA LEU A 123 0.10 -10.94 3.25
C LEU A 123 -0.98 -12.02 3.33
N VAL A 124 -1.09 -12.90 2.33
CA VAL A 124 -2.16 -13.91 2.30
C VAL A 124 -1.79 -15.21 3.03
N TRP A 125 -0.50 -15.48 3.18
CA TRP A 125 0.00 -16.71 3.81
C TRP A 125 0.19 -16.58 5.33
N LEU A 126 0.08 -15.37 5.91
CA LEU A 126 0.16 -15.09 7.36
C LEU A 126 -1.21 -14.82 7.97
#